data_AF-A0A8T3NHQ6-F1
#
_entry.id   AF-A0A8T3NHQ6-F1
#
_cell.length_a   1.000
_cell.length_b   1.000
_cell.length_c   1.000
_cell.angle_alpha   90.00
_cell.angle_beta   90.00
_cell.angle_gamma   90.00
#
_symmetry.space_group_name_H-M   'P 1'
#
loop_
_entity.id
_entity.type
_entity.pdbx_description
1 polymer ?
#
loop_
_entity_poly.entity_id
_entity_poly.type
_entity_poly.pdbx_seq_one_letter_code
_entity_poly.pdbx_strand_id
1 'polypeptide(L)' 'MPQLGPIELILIVVIFVIFFGAGKLGDLGGALGRGIKEFRKNAALDTPSKDEPTRDRSA' A
#
# COMPACT_ATOMS: atom_id res chain seq x y z
N MET A 1 -29.38 12.66 4.54
CA MET A 1 -28.19 12.16 5.27
C MET A 1 -26.97 12.73 4.57
N PRO A 2 -25.96 13.26 5.29
CA PRO A 2 -24.76 13.78 4.64
C PRO A 2 -24.08 12.62 3.91
N GLN A 3 -23.98 12.76 2.60
CA GLN A 3 -23.42 11.74 1.73
C GLN A 3 -21.98 12.15 1.46
N LEU A 4 -21.05 11.61 2.27
CA LEU A 4 -19.64 11.92 2.17
C LEU A 4 -19.16 11.55 0.76
N GLY A 5 -18.99 12.58 -0.07
CA GLY A 5 -18.53 12.42 -1.44
C GLY A 5 -17.04 12.13 -1.49
N PRO A 6 -16.54 11.65 -2.65
CA PRO A 6 -15.10 11.45 -2.87
C PRO A 6 -14.28 12.71 -2.55
N ILE A 7 -14.84 13.90 -2.81
CA ILE A 7 -14.18 15.18 -2.51
C ILE A 7 -14.04 15.43 -1.00
N GLU A 8 -15.07 15.18 -0.20
CA GLU A 8 -15.01 15.36 1.26
C GLU A 8 -14.03 14.39 1.91
N LEU A 9 -13.98 13.15 1.39
CA LEU A 9 -13.01 12.16 1.86
C LEU A 9 -11.57 12.59 1.57
N ILE A 10 -11.31 13.14 0.38
CA ILE A 10 -9.99 13.72 0.04
C ILE A 10 -9.65 14.88 0.98
N LEU A 11 -10.59 15.78 1.27
CA LEU A 11 -10.38 16.89 2.19
C LEU A 11 -9.97 16.40 3.59
N ILE A 12 -10.64 15.38 4.10
CA ILE A 12 -10.32 14.75 5.39
C ILE A 12 -8.91 14.15 5.35
N VAL A 13 -8.56 13.41 4.31
CA VAL A 13 -7.23 12.81 4.15
C VAL A 13 -6.14 13.88 4.12
N VAL A 14 -6.35 14.99 3.40
CA VAL A 14 -5.40 16.11 3.35
C VAL A 14 -5.18 16.69 4.74
N ILE A 15 -6.25 16.94 5.50
CA ILE A 15 -6.16 17.43 6.88
C ILE A 15 -5.38 16.44 7.75
N PHE A 16 -5.69 15.14 7.64
CA PHE A 16 -4.98 14.08 8.36
C PHE A 16 -3.48 14.07 8.03
N VAL A 17 -3.12 14.20 6.76
CA VAL A 17 -1.71 14.25 6.31
C VAL A 17 -1.01 15.48 6.87
N ILE A 18 -1.68 16.62 7.03
CA ILE A 18 -1.08 17.82 7.64
C ILE A 18 -0.79 17.59 9.13
N PHE A 19 -1.71 16.96 9.87
CA PHE A 19 -1.52 16.70 11.31
C PHE A 19 -0.49 15.58 11.58
N PHE A 20 -0.57 14.48 10.85
CA PHE A 20 0.28 13.31 11.07
C PHE A 20 1.60 13.38 10.27
N GLY A 21 1.64 14.17 9.20
CA GLY A 21 2.73 14.21 8.23
C GLY A 21 2.64 13.09 7.18
N ALA A 22 3.05 13.40 5.95
CA ALA A 22 3.09 12.42 4.86
C ALA A 22 4.03 11.24 5.14
N GLY A 23 5.13 11.49 5.86
CA GLY A 23 6.10 10.44 6.24
C GLY A 23 5.49 9.36 7.14
N LYS A 24 4.76 9.75 8.20
CA LYS A 24 4.14 8.79 9.12
C LYS A 24 3.04 7.96 8.48
N LEU A 25 2.22 8.57 7.61
CA LEU A 25 1.20 7.84 6.85
C LEU A 25 1.85 6.87 5.84
N GLY A 26 2.93 7.30 5.17
CA GLY A 26 3.71 6.48 4.24
C GLY A 26 4.38 5.28 4.91
N ASP A 27 5.00 5.48 6.07
CA ASP A 27 5.63 4.40 6.84
C ASP A 27 4.60 3.36 7.30
N LEU A 28 3.45 3.81 7.82
CA LEU A 28 2.37 2.93 8.24
C LEU A 28 1.78 2.16 7.05
N GLY A 29 1.51 2.84 5.93
CA GLY A 29 1.01 2.21 4.70
C GLY A 29 2.02 1.22 4.11
N GLY A 30 3.31 1.55 4.15
CA GLY A 30 4.39 0.68 3.71
C GLY A 30 4.53 -0.59 4.55
N ALA A 31 4.38 -0.48 5.88
CA ALA A 31 4.39 -1.64 6.77
C ALA A 31 3.15 -2.54 6.56
N LEU A 32 1.96 -1.93 6.49
CA LEU A 32 0.71 -2.64 6.20
C LEU A 32 0.73 -3.32 4.82
N GLY A 33 1.26 -2.64 3.80
CA GLY A 33 1.38 -3.17 2.45
C GLY A 33 2.29 -4.40 2.37
N ARG A 34 3.42 -4.39 3.08
CA ARG A 34 4.30 -5.57 3.20
C ARG A 34 3.60 -6.71 3.91
N GLY A 35 2.94 -6.43 5.05
CA GLY A 35 2.16 -7.43 5.79
C GLY A 35 1.04 -8.05 4.95
N ILE A 36 0.30 -7.25 4.17
CA ILE A 36 -0.73 -7.75 3.25
C ILE A 36 -0.09 -8.55 2.09
N LYS A 37 1.06 -8.11 1.54
CA LYS A 37 1.77 -8.85 0.48
C LYS A 37 2.19 -10.24 0.99
N GLU A 38 2.76 -10.30 2.18
CA GLU A 38 3.17 -11.56 2.82
C GLU A 38 1.95 -12.42 3.20
N PHE A 39 0.89 -11.82 3.73
CA PHE A 39 -0.36 -12.52 4.03
C PHE A 39 -0.97 -13.13 2.76
N ARG A 40 -1.03 -12.37 1.66
CA ARG A 40 -1.49 -12.88 0.36
C ARG A 40 -0.59 -13.97 -0.19
N LYS A 41 0.74 -13.84 -0.06
CA LYS A 41 1.71 -14.85 -0.51
C LYS A 41 1.56 -16.18 0.24
N ASN A 42 1.30 -16.13 1.55
CA ASN A 42 1.10 -17.32 2.36
C ASN A 42 -0.33 -17.90 2.25
N ALA A 43 -1.34 -17.03 2.09
CA ALA A 43 -2.73 -17.43 1.91
C ALA A 43 -2.99 -18.01 0.51
N ALA A 44 -2.28 -17.53 -0.52
CA ALA A 44 -2.24 -18.15 -1.83
C ALA A 44 -1.22 -19.30 -1.82
N LEU A 45 -1.59 -20.43 -1.22
CA LEU A 45 -0.97 -21.70 -1.58
C LEU A 45 -1.11 -21.84 -3.11
N ASP A 46 0.02 -21.92 -3.82
CA ASP A 46 0.11 -22.36 -5.22
C ASP A 46 -0.03 -21.35 -6.37
N THR A 47 0.54 -20.14 -6.26
CA THR A 47 0.91 -19.40 -7.49
C THR A 47 2.35 -18.91 -7.40
N PRO A 48 3.26 -19.34 -8.30
CA PRO A 48 4.60 -18.80 -8.36
C PRO A 48 4.46 -17.33 -8.77
N SER A 49 4.51 -16.44 -7.79
CA SER A 49 4.55 -15.01 -8.05
C SER A 49 5.83 -14.73 -8.81
N LYS A 50 5.62 -14.23 -10.02
CA LYS A 50 6.58 -13.77 -11.02
C LYS A 50 7.37 -12.57 -10.51
N ASP A 51 8.18 -12.79 -9.49
CA ASP A 51 9.23 -11.89 -9.02
C ASP A 51 10.59 -12.60 -9.27
N GLU A 52 10.83 -13.07 -10.50
CA GLU A 52 12.20 -13.23 -10.99
C GLU A 52 12.66 -11.82 -11.38
N PRO A 53 13.63 -11.20 -10.67
CA PRO A 53 14.47 -10.25 -11.37
C PRO A 53 15.20 -11.12 -12.38
N THR A 54 14.91 -10.92 -13.67
CA THR A 54 15.86 -11.24 -14.72
C THR A 54 17.14 -10.49 -14.35
N ARG A 55 18.00 -11.15 -13.57
CA ARG A 55 19.43 -10.89 -13.56
C ARG A 55 19.85 -11.27 -14.95
N ASP A 56 19.70 -10.27 -15.79
CA ASP A 56 20.38 -10.05 -17.03
C ASP A 56 21.72 -10.77 -16.97
N ARG A 57 21.70 -11.96 -17.57
CA ARG A 57 22.88 -12.69 -17.99
C ARG A 57 23.38 -11.92 -19.20
N SER A 58 23.90 -10.72 -18.96
CA SER A 58 24.82 -10.00 -19.83
C SER A 58 26.20 -10.31 -19.25
N ALA A 59 26.83 -11.37 -19.76
CA ALA A 59 27.77 -11.37 -20.88
C ALA A 59 29.20 -11.13 -20.37
#